data_AF-A0A959CTH9-F1
#
_entry.id   AF-A0A959CTH9-F1
#
_cell.length_a   1.000
_cell.length_b   1.000
_cell.length_c   1.000
_cell.angle_alpha   90.00
_cell.angle_beta   90.00
_cell.angle_gamma   90.00
#
_symmetry.space_group_name_H-M   'P 1'
#
loop_
_entity.id
_entity.type
_entity.pdbx_description
1 polymer ?
#
loop_
_entity_poly.entity_id
_entity_poly.type
_entity_poly.pdbx_seq_one_letter_code
_entity_poly.pdbx_strand_id
1 'polypeptide(L)'
;MKKLIFCWFLAVVFLTTANAQYGTVRTGYEGDFFSLEGALELFRQSYSLRDFERKLNTQENWVNNLDLDYDGRIDYIRVEHRRQGNFHAIILQALVDRYDVQDVAVIEIEIIGRREAVLQIVGDEGLYGEDVIVEPVEGYSDSRGGYHSDYGDYVNVYYWKPVQYILGRQYVVYVSPYRWHYYPSWWRPWVQCTWSVFSPRIVIYH
;
A
#
# COMPACT_ATOMS: atom_id res chain seq x y z
N MET A 1 36.72 -9.71 20.47
CA MET A 1 35.34 -9.56 20.99
C MET A 1 34.40 -9.52 19.80
N LYS A 2 33.68 -10.61 19.56
CA LYS A 2 32.78 -10.81 18.41
C LYS A 2 31.46 -10.11 18.72
N LYS A 3 31.05 -9.11 17.93
CA LYS A 3 29.68 -8.59 17.96
C LYS A 3 28.90 -9.30 16.84
N LEU A 4 28.13 -10.29 17.25
CA LEU A 4 27.14 -10.98 16.43
C LEU A 4 26.05 -9.96 16.07
N ILE A 5 25.96 -9.59 14.80
CA ILE A 5 24.80 -8.86 14.27
C ILE A 5 23.76 -9.94 13.94
N PHE A 6 22.69 -9.95 14.73
CA PHE A 6 21.56 -10.85 14.61
C PHE A 6 20.73 -10.42 13.39
N CYS A 7 20.87 -11.16 12.28
CA CYS A 7 19.94 -11.08 11.15
C CYS A 7 18.60 -11.65 11.60
N TRP A 8 17.59 -10.81 11.76
CA TRP A 8 16.21 -11.27 11.79
C TRP A 8 15.85 -11.80 10.40
N PHE A 9 15.66 -13.11 10.32
CA PHE A 9 15.07 -13.78 9.17
C PHE A 9 13.62 -13.31 9.04
N LEU A 10 13.29 -12.68 7.91
CA LEU A 10 11.91 -12.52 7.45
C LEU A 10 11.39 -13.94 7.18
N ALA A 11 10.39 -14.38 7.95
CA ALA A 11 9.72 -15.64 7.70
C ALA A 11 8.92 -15.49 6.41
N VAL A 12 9.27 -16.29 5.40
CA VAL A 12 8.46 -16.47 4.20
C VAL A 12 7.23 -17.28 4.60
N VAL A 13 6.08 -16.63 4.70
CA VAL A 13 4.78 -17.29 4.79
C VAL A 13 4.26 -17.43 3.35
N PHE A 14 4.15 -18.67 2.86
CA PHE A 14 3.41 -18.96 1.64
C PHE A 14 2.11 -19.69 1.98
N LEU A 15 1.01 -19.11 1.49
CA LEU A 15 -0.29 -19.68 1.14
C LEU A 15 -1.08 -20.37 2.27
N THR A 16 -1.75 -19.54 3.07
CA THR A 16 -3.00 -19.90 3.75
C THR A 16 -4.18 -19.63 2.83
N THR A 17 -5.11 -20.57 2.67
CA THR A 17 -6.42 -20.31 2.06
C THR A 17 -7.26 -19.50 3.05
N ALA A 18 -7.07 -18.19 3.05
CA ALA A 18 -7.83 -17.28 3.88
C ALA A 18 -9.19 -17.01 3.24
N ASN A 19 -10.27 -17.05 4.02
CA ASN A 19 -11.60 -16.69 3.53
C ASN A 19 -11.76 -15.17 3.67
N ALA A 20 -11.76 -14.45 2.55
CA ALA A 20 -12.01 -13.01 2.53
C ALA A 20 -13.47 -12.72 2.93
N GLN A 21 -13.68 -12.00 4.03
CA GLN A 21 -14.97 -11.38 4.33
C GLN A 21 -14.91 -9.90 3.98
N TYR A 22 -15.69 -9.48 2.99
CA TYR A 22 -15.89 -8.06 2.68
C TYR A 22 -16.81 -7.44 3.73
N GLY A 23 -16.25 -6.60 4.60
CA GLY A 23 -16.99 -5.87 5.61
C GLY A 23 -17.19 -4.40 5.21
N THR A 24 -18.41 -3.88 5.40
CA THR A 24 -18.64 -2.42 5.53
C THR A 24 -18.96 -2.06 6.98
N VAL A 25 -18.64 -2.95 7.91
CA VAL A 25 -18.86 -2.76 9.34
C VAL A 25 -17.60 -2.15 9.91
N ARG A 26 -17.76 -1.01 10.59
CA ARG A 26 -16.69 -0.33 11.30
C ARG A 26 -16.06 -1.30 12.32
N THR A 27 -14.78 -1.57 12.20
CA THR A 27 -14.03 -2.44 13.13
C THR A 27 -13.77 -1.72 14.45
N GLY A 28 -13.71 -0.39 14.43
CA GLY A 28 -13.40 0.46 15.58
C GLY A 28 -11.93 0.84 15.66
N TYR A 29 -11.08 0.33 14.76
CA TYR A 29 -9.67 0.69 14.65
C TYR A 29 -9.45 1.83 13.64
N GLU A 30 -8.29 2.47 13.68
CA GLU A 30 -7.95 3.61 12.81
C GLU A 30 -7.85 3.22 11.33
N GLY A 31 -7.55 1.95 11.04
CA GLY A 31 -7.52 1.38 9.69
C GLY A 31 -8.85 1.51 8.94
N ASP A 32 -9.97 1.68 9.65
CA ASP A 32 -11.28 2.02 9.06
C ASP A 32 -11.22 3.32 8.23
N PHE A 33 -10.26 4.20 8.50
CA PHE A 33 -10.09 5.48 7.81
C PHE A 33 -9.09 5.45 6.65
N PHE A 34 -8.65 4.27 6.21
CA PHE A 34 -7.82 4.12 5.01
C PHE A 34 -8.27 2.93 4.15
N SER A 35 -8.52 3.18 2.85
CA SER A 35 -8.94 2.13 1.92
C SER A 35 -7.75 1.41 1.29
N LEU A 36 -7.51 0.15 1.65
CA LEU A 36 -6.48 -0.67 0.99
C LEU A 36 -6.85 -0.98 -0.47
N GLU A 37 -8.12 -1.22 -0.77
CA GLU A 37 -8.63 -1.45 -2.13
C GLU A 37 -8.54 -0.18 -2.97
N GLY A 38 -8.85 0.97 -2.37
CA GLY A 38 -8.63 2.27 -2.99
C GLY A 38 -7.15 2.49 -3.28
N ALA A 39 -6.26 2.16 -2.35
CA ALA A 39 -4.81 2.24 -2.55
C ALA A 39 -4.35 1.31 -3.68
N LEU A 40 -4.88 0.08 -3.78
CA LEU A 40 -4.61 -0.84 -4.88
C LEU A 40 -4.99 -0.25 -6.24
N GLU A 41 -6.19 0.31 -6.36
CA GLU A 41 -6.66 0.90 -7.61
C GLU A 41 -5.86 2.15 -7.98
N LEU A 42 -5.56 3.02 -7.02
CA LEU A 42 -4.70 4.18 -7.24
C LEU A 42 -3.29 3.76 -7.65
N PHE A 43 -2.72 2.71 -7.04
CA PHE A 43 -1.42 2.19 -7.40
C PHE A 43 -1.43 1.74 -8.87
N ARG A 44 -2.36 0.85 -9.25
CA ARG A 44 -2.51 0.36 -10.63
C ARG A 44 -2.60 1.47 -11.67
N GLN A 45 -3.36 2.51 -11.37
CA GLN A 45 -3.56 3.66 -12.27
C GLN A 45 -2.37 4.64 -12.30
N SER A 46 -1.41 4.52 -11.39
CA SER A 46 -0.30 5.47 -11.27
C SER A 46 0.78 5.24 -12.30
N TYR A 47 1.51 6.29 -12.66
CA TYR A 47 2.68 6.16 -13.53
C TYR A 47 3.96 5.76 -12.78
N SER A 48 4.11 6.25 -11.54
CA SER A 48 5.30 6.10 -10.71
C SER A 48 4.93 6.14 -9.23
N LEU A 49 5.86 5.81 -8.33
CA LEU A 49 5.62 5.90 -6.88
C LEU A 49 5.37 7.33 -6.39
N ARG A 50 5.97 8.34 -7.05
CA ARG A 50 5.67 9.76 -6.78
C ARG A 50 4.25 10.14 -7.16
N ASP A 51 3.79 9.65 -8.32
CA ASP A 51 2.42 9.88 -8.78
C ASP A 51 1.41 9.17 -7.86
N PHE A 52 1.74 7.95 -7.44
CA PHE A 52 0.95 7.21 -6.47
C PHE A 52 0.84 7.92 -5.11
N GLU A 53 1.97 8.36 -4.54
CA GLU A 53 1.99 9.18 -3.30
C GLU A 53 1.11 10.43 -3.44
N ARG A 54 1.17 11.10 -4.60
CA ARG A 54 0.30 12.25 -4.85
C ARG A 54 -1.17 11.86 -4.81
N LYS A 55 -1.55 10.76 -5.48
CA LYS A 55 -2.94 10.30 -5.52
C LYS A 55 -3.47 9.87 -4.16
N LEU A 56 -2.66 9.20 -3.34
CA LEU A 56 -3.04 8.85 -1.96
C LEU A 56 -3.45 10.09 -1.15
N ASN A 57 -2.77 11.21 -1.40
CA ASN A 57 -2.98 12.47 -0.69
C ASN A 57 -3.86 13.48 -1.46
N THR A 58 -4.65 13.01 -2.43
CA THR A 58 -5.63 13.85 -3.15
C THR A 58 -7.02 13.52 -2.61
N GLN A 59 -7.71 14.52 -2.03
CA GLN A 59 -8.99 14.35 -1.36
C GLN A 59 -10.05 13.69 -2.25
N GLU A 60 -10.08 14.04 -3.54
CA GLU A 60 -11.07 13.55 -4.51
C GLU A 60 -10.96 12.06 -4.79
N ASN A 61 -9.86 11.40 -4.39
CA ASN A 61 -9.70 9.97 -4.57
C ASN A 61 -10.34 9.12 -3.46
N TRP A 62 -10.75 9.72 -2.33
CA TRP A 62 -11.45 9.01 -1.25
C TRP A 62 -10.72 7.75 -0.72
N VAL A 63 -9.39 7.82 -0.61
CA VAL A 63 -8.57 6.70 -0.11
C VAL A 63 -8.03 6.95 1.30
N ASN A 64 -7.51 8.15 1.54
CA ASN A 64 -6.95 8.54 2.83
C ASN A 64 -7.92 9.44 3.61
N ASN A 65 -8.26 9.04 4.82
CA ASN A 65 -9.00 9.84 5.80
C ASN A 65 -8.41 9.66 7.22
N LEU A 66 -7.15 9.25 7.31
CA LEU A 66 -6.45 9.02 8.58
C LEU A 66 -6.12 10.33 9.28
N ASP A 67 -6.29 10.36 10.60
CA ASP A 67 -5.93 11.44 11.53
C ASP A 67 -5.39 10.75 12.80
N LEU A 68 -4.15 10.28 12.70
CA LEU A 68 -3.44 9.49 13.71
C LEU A 68 -2.73 10.36 14.74
N ASP A 69 -2.49 11.64 14.44
CA ASP A 69 -2.00 12.61 15.42
C ASP A 69 -3.13 13.28 16.22
N TYR A 70 -4.39 13.04 15.83
CA TYR A 70 -5.61 13.52 16.46
C TYR A 70 -5.78 15.05 16.45
N ASP A 71 -5.27 15.73 15.41
CA ASP A 71 -5.36 17.18 15.26
C ASP A 71 -6.66 17.66 14.55
N GLY A 72 -7.50 16.72 14.11
CA GLY A 72 -8.75 16.95 13.39
C GLY A 72 -8.57 17.09 11.88
N ARG A 73 -7.36 16.86 11.37
CA ARG A 73 -7.00 17.00 9.97
C ARG A 73 -6.29 15.75 9.49
N ILE A 74 -6.41 15.49 8.20
CA ILE A 74 -5.82 14.28 7.65
C ILE A 74 -4.29 14.33 7.62
N ASP A 75 -3.70 13.20 7.97
CA ASP A 75 -2.26 12.98 7.89
C ASP A 75 -1.78 12.79 6.46
N TYR A 76 -0.57 13.29 6.18
CA TYR A 76 0.09 13.03 4.93
C TYR A 76 0.69 11.61 4.90
N ILE A 77 0.30 10.82 3.91
CA ILE A 77 0.86 9.48 3.68
C ILE A 77 2.04 9.59 2.73
N ARG A 78 3.25 9.41 3.23
CA ARG A 78 4.44 9.30 2.39
C ARG A 78 4.66 7.86 1.91
N VAL A 79 5.35 7.74 0.77
CA VAL A 79 5.69 6.45 0.16
C VAL A 79 7.20 6.23 0.20
N GLU A 80 7.61 5.09 0.74
CA GLU A 80 9.00 4.63 0.76
C GLU A 80 9.11 3.32 -0.02
N HIS A 81 10.17 3.14 -0.80
CA HIS A 81 10.43 1.87 -1.48
C HIS A 81 11.66 1.17 -0.90
N ARG A 82 11.52 -0.12 -0.60
CA ARG A 82 12.61 -1.03 -0.26
C ARG A 82 12.61 -2.18 -1.26
N ARG A 83 13.80 -2.68 -1.61
CA ARG A 83 13.92 -3.84 -2.49
C ARG A 83 15.03 -4.77 -2.04
N GLN A 84 14.81 -6.07 -2.20
CA GLN A 84 15.80 -7.10 -1.97
C GLN A 84 15.60 -8.23 -3.00
N GLY A 85 16.54 -8.33 -3.95
CA GLY A 85 16.43 -9.30 -5.04
C GLY A 85 15.17 -9.05 -5.87
N ASN A 86 14.26 -10.04 -5.88
CA ASN A 86 12.98 -10.00 -6.59
C ASN A 86 11.83 -9.44 -5.76
N PHE A 87 12.05 -9.15 -4.47
CA PHE A 87 11.04 -8.60 -3.57
C PHE A 87 11.13 -7.08 -3.50
N HIS A 88 9.97 -6.45 -3.59
CA HIS A 88 9.80 -5.01 -3.53
C HIS A 88 8.71 -4.69 -2.51
N ALA A 89 9.03 -3.85 -1.53
CA ALA A 89 8.10 -3.36 -0.52
C ALA A 89 7.90 -1.86 -0.71
N ILE A 90 6.68 -1.45 -1.01
CA ILE A 90 6.28 -0.04 -1.10
C ILE A 90 5.50 0.27 0.18
N ILE A 91 6.15 0.96 1.10
CA ILE A 91 5.67 1.22 2.45
C ILE A 91 4.92 2.54 2.44
N LEU A 92 3.69 2.52 2.96
CA LEU A 92 2.85 3.69 3.18
C LEU A 92 3.00 4.13 4.63
N GLN A 93 3.37 5.38 4.86
CA GLN A 93 3.67 5.86 6.21
C GLN A 93 2.99 7.20 6.49
N ALA A 94 2.26 7.28 7.60
CA ALA A 94 1.74 8.53 8.13
C ALA A 94 2.83 9.25 8.95
N LEU A 95 2.96 10.55 8.72
CA LEU A 95 3.85 11.41 9.48
C LEU A 95 3.06 12.00 10.65
N VAL A 96 3.20 11.44 11.86
CA VAL A 96 2.36 11.81 13.02
C VAL A 96 3.06 12.76 14.00
N ASP A 97 4.39 12.76 14.03
CA ASP A 97 5.18 13.82 14.68
C ASP A 97 6.55 13.96 13.98
N ARG A 98 7.40 14.86 14.48
CA ARG A 98 8.75 15.13 14.00
C ARG A 98 9.64 13.89 13.99
N TYR A 99 9.46 13.00 14.96
CA TYR A 99 10.29 11.81 15.15
C TYR A 99 9.51 10.50 15.06
N ASP A 100 8.18 10.58 14.98
CA ASP A 100 7.30 9.43 14.99
C ASP A 100 6.61 9.31 13.64
N VAL A 101 6.70 8.10 13.09
CA VAL A 101 6.15 7.72 11.80
C VAL A 101 5.44 6.41 12.02
N GLN A 102 4.17 6.35 11.62
CA GLN A 102 3.35 5.15 11.73
C GLN A 102 3.25 4.49 10.36
N ASP A 103 3.54 3.20 10.29
CA ASP A 103 3.28 2.41 9.09
C ASP A 103 1.77 2.21 8.95
N VAL A 104 1.25 2.38 7.73
CA VAL A 104 -0.18 2.23 7.43
C VAL A 104 -0.42 0.92 6.71
N ALA A 105 0.36 0.65 5.66
CA ALA A 105 0.29 -0.57 4.89
C ALA A 105 1.57 -0.75 4.06
N VAL A 106 1.79 -1.97 3.59
CA VAL A 106 2.89 -2.30 2.67
C VAL A 106 2.32 -2.96 1.43
N ILE A 107 2.63 -2.41 0.26
CA ILE A 107 2.42 -3.10 -1.02
C ILE A 107 3.63 -3.98 -1.28
N GLU A 108 3.43 -5.27 -1.21
CA GLU A 108 4.45 -6.28 -1.48
C GLU A 108 4.34 -6.73 -2.92
N ILE A 109 5.45 -6.70 -3.65
CA ILE A 109 5.53 -7.14 -5.05
C ILE A 109 6.66 -8.14 -5.17
N GLU A 110 6.37 -9.31 -5.73
CA GLU A 110 7.35 -10.35 -6.00
C GLU A 110 7.46 -10.63 -7.50
N ILE A 111 8.67 -10.57 -8.03
CA ILE A 111 8.97 -11.01 -9.39
C ILE A 111 9.20 -12.52 -9.39
N ILE A 112 8.16 -13.26 -9.75
CA ILE A 112 8.13 -14.73 -9.71
C ILE A 112 8.66 -15.38 -11.00
N GLY A 113 8.79 -14.61 -12.08
CA GLY A 113 9.15 -15.19 -13.37
C GLY A 113 9.48 -14.16 -14.45
N ARG A 114 9.66 -14.65 -15.68
CA ARG A 114 9.95 -13.78 -16.82
C ARG A 114 8.67 -13.04 -17.21
N ARG A 115 8.63 -11.73 -16.91
CA ARG A 115 7.45 -10.88 -17.14
C ARG A 115 6.22 -11.30 -16.34
N GLU A 116 6.48 -11.84 -15.15
CA GLU A 116 5.47 -12.29 -14.21
C GLU A 116 5.78 -11.70 -12.84
N ALA A 117 4.77 -11.10 -12.22
CA ALA A 117 4.86 -10.52 -10.89
C ALA A 117 3.51 -10.63 -10.19
N VAL A 118 3.55 -10.85 -8.87
CA VAL A 118 2.37 -10.86 -7.99
C VAL A 118 2.44 -9.68 -7.03
N LEU A 119 1.28 -9.28 -6.51
CA LEU A 119 1.16 -8.15 -5.59
C LEU A 119 0.10 -8.43 -4.54
N GLN A 120 0.40 -8.09 -3.30
CA GLN A 120 -0.56 -7.97 -2.21
C GLN A 120 -0.33 -6.66 -1.45
N ILE A 121 -1.37 -6.14 -0.78
CA ILE A 121 -1.25 -5.03 0.16
C ILE A 121 -1.58 -5.57 1.54
N VAL A 122 -0.69 -5.37 2.50
CA VAL A 122 -0.85 -5.79 3.89
C VAL A 122 -1.02 -4.54 4.75
N GLY A 123 -2.13 -4.42 5.47
CA GLY A 123 -2.39 -3.37 6.44
C GLY A 123 -1.56 -3.56 7.72
N ASP A 124 -1.18 -2.46 8.36
CA ASP A 124 -0.48 -2.53 9.65
C ASP A 124 -1.41 -3.07 10.76
N GLU A 125 -1.02 -4.16 11.43
CA GLU A 125 -1.83 -4.80 12.48
C GLU A 125 -2.18 -3.80 13.61
N GLY A 126 -1.30 -2.85 13.92
CA GLY A 126 -1.57 -1.82 14.92
C GLY A 126 -2.69 -0.86 14.54
N LEU A 127 -2.90 -0.63 13.24
CA LEU A 127 -3.99 0.20 12.72
C LEU A 127 -5.25 -0.59 12.41
N TYR A 128 -5.14 -1.84 11.97
CA TYR A 128 -6.30 -2.63 11.53
C TYR A 128 -6.82 -3.60 12.61
N GLY A 129 -6.02 -3.90 13.63
CA GLY A 129 -6.37 -4.80 14.74
C GLY A 129 -6.32 -6.29 14.39
N GLU A 130 -6.12 -6.62 13.12
CA GLU A 130 -5.97 -7.97 12.57
C GLU A 130 -5.21 -7.91 11.23
N ASP A 131 -4.86 -9.07 10.69
CA ASP A 131 -4.21 -9.19 9.39
C ASP A 131 -5.21 -8.87 8.26
N VAL A 132 -5.14 -7.64 7.75
CA VAL A 132 -5.94 -7.17 6.62
C VAL A 132 -5.07 -7.19 5.37
N ILE A 133 -5.45 -8.01 4.39
CA ILE A 133 -4.74 -8.16 3.12
C ILE A 133 -5.68 -7.74 1.98
N VAL A 134 -5.12 -7.19 0.91
CA VAL A 134 -5.86 -6.91 -0.33
C VAL A 134 -5.02 -7.35 -1.53
N GLU A 135 -5.63 -8.17 -2.39
CA GLU A 135 -5.01 -8.68 -3.62
C GLU A 135 -5.80 -8.20 -4.86
N PRO A 136 -5.15 -8.05 -6.02
CA PRO A 136 -5.87 -7.81 -7.26
C PRO A 136 -6.73 -9.02 -7.66
N VAL A 137 -7.98 -8.74 -8.04
CA VAL A 137 -8.96 -9.74 -8.52
C VAL A 137 -9.05 -9.75 -10.06
N GLU A 138 -9.67 -10.76 -10.67
CA GLU A 138 -9.73 -10.97 -12.14
C GLU A 138 -10.01 -9.71 -12.98
N GLY A 139 -10.88 -8.81 -12.51
CA GLY A 139 -11.20 -7.53 -13.17
C GLY A 139 -10.04 -6.54 -13.32
N TYR A 140 -8.89 -6.83 -12.71
CA TYR A 140 -7.67 -6.02 -12.76
C TYR A 140 -6.69 -6.44 -13.87
N SER A 141 -7.01 -7.50 -14.62
CA SER A 141 -6.18 -8.01 -15.71
C SER A 141 -6.03 -7.00 -16.87
N ASP A 142 -4.79 -6.77 -17.32
CA ASP A 142 -4.53 -5.92 -18.50
C ASP A 142 -4.68 -6.75 -19.78
N SER A 143 -5.56 -6.29 -20.69
CA SER A 143 -5.75 -6.80 -22.06
C SER A 143 -4.46 -6.97 -22.88
N ARG A 144 -3.36 -6.29 -22.53
CA ARG A 144 -2.04 -6.44 -23.16
C ARG A 144 -1.28 -7.69 -22.72
N GLY A 145 -1.72 -8.34 -21.64
CA GLY A 145 -1.25 -9.64 -21.16
C GLY A 145 -1.86 -10.79 -21.95
N GLY A 146 -1.75 -10.75 -23.28
CA GLY A 146 -2.29 -11.76 -24.19
C GLY A 146 -1.63 -13.13 -24.13
N TYR A 147 -0.84 -13.42 -23.10
CA TYR A 147 -0.24 -14.73 -22.84
C TYR A 147 0.03 -14.75 -21.33
N HIS A 148 -0.61 -15.67 -20.58
CA HIS A 148 -0.57 -15.84 -19.11
C HIS A 148 -1.55 -14.95 -18.29
N SER A 149 -2.81 -14.79 -18.72
CA SER A 149 -3.84 -14.12 -17.91
C SER A 149 -4.39 -14.98 -16.75
N ASP A 150 -4.18 -16.31 -16.79
CA ASP A 150 -4.60 -17.28 -15.76
C ASP A 150 -3.66 -18.50 -15.78
N TYR A 151 -2.51 -18.45 -15.11
CA TYR A 151 -1.81 -19.67 -14.70
C TYR A 151 -1.82 -19.72 -13.18
N GLY A 152 -2.99 -20.04 -12.61
CA GLY A 152 -3.22 -20.15 -11.16
C GLY A 152 -4.15 -19.07 -10.59
N ASP A 153 -4.34 -19.10 -9.27
CA ASP A 153 -5.28 -18.28 -8.48
C ASP A 153 -4.87 -16.79 -8.32
N TYR A 154 -4.09 -16.18 -9.24
CA TYR A 154 -3.56 -14.80 -9.05
C TYR A 154 -3.50 -13.94 -10.33
N VAL A 155 -3.49 -12.62 -10.16
CA VAL A 155 -3.38 -11.63 -11.24
C VAL A 155 -1.93 -11.22 -11.49
N ASN A 156 -1.45 -11.37 -12.74
CA ASN A 156 -0.12 -10.90 -13.12
C ASN A 156 -0.05 -9.37 -13.22
N VAL A 157 0.60 -8.73 -12.25
CA VAL A 157 0.73 -7.26 -12.19
C VAL A 157 1.95 -6.71 -12.93
N TYR A 158 2.77 -7.56 -13.56
CA TYR A 158 4.05 -7.16 -14.15
C TYR A 158 3.91 -5.96 -15.10
N TYR A 159 2.87 -5.93 -15.91
CA TYR A 159 2.64 -4.89 -16.93
C TYR A 159 2.00 -3.62 -16.40
N TRP A 160 1.63 -3.56 -15.11
CA TRP A 160 1.16 -2.33 -14.51
C TRP A 160 2.25 -1.26 -14.60
N LYS A 161 1.86 -0.05 -15.00
CA LYS A 161 2.80 1.08 -15.14
C LYS A 161 3.70 1.31 -13.92
N PRO A 162 3.21 1.32 -12.66
CA PRO A 162 4.11 1.53 -11.52
C PRO A 162 5.09 0.36 -11.33
N VAL A 163 4.68 -0.88 -11.65
CA VAL A 163 5.54 -2.07 -11.57
C VAL A 163 6.63 -2.00 -12.64
N GLN A 164 6.27 -1.72 -13.89
CA GLN A 164 7.24 -1.46 -14.97
C GLN A 164 8.18 -0.30 -14.61
N TYR A 165 7.68 0.73 -13.94
CA TYR A 165 8.46 1.89 -13.52
C TYR A 165 9.56 1.50 -12.53
N ILE A 166 9.23 0.74 -11.47
CA ILE A 166 10.22 0.33 -10.46
C ILE A 166 11.22 -0.71 -10.98
N LEU A 167 10.86 -1.45 -12.02
CA LEU A 167 11.75 -2.40 -12.73
C LEU A 167 12.58 -1.74 -13.84
N GLY A 168 12.38 -0.45 -14.08
CA GLY A 168 13.07 0.30 -15.13
C GLY A 168 14.58 0.37 -14.91
N ARG A 169 15.36 0.35 -15.99
CA ARG A 169 16.84 0.37 -15.93
C ARG A 169 17.43 1.60 -15.22
N GLN A 170 16.76 2.74 -15.35
CA GLN A 170 17.19 4.02 -14.77
C GLN A 170 16.48 4.32 -13.44
N TYR A 171 15.70 3.37 -12.93
CA TYR A 171 14.96 3.55 -11.70
C TYR A 171 15.91 3.61 -10.51
N VAL A 172 15.74 4.67 -9.71
CA VAL A 172 16.36 4.80 -8.39
C VAL A 172 15.24 4.61 -7.37
N VAL A 173 15.55 3.88 -6.30
CA VAL A 173 14.63 3.63 -5.20
C VAL A 173 13.99 4.95 -4.74
N TYR A 174 12.66 4.97 -4.75
CA TYR A 174 11.90 6.13 -4.34
C TYR A 174 11.93 6.24 -2.83
N VAL A 175 12.28 7.43 -2.36
CA VAL A 175 12.20 7.87 -0.98
C VAL A 175 11.43 9.16 -1.04
N SER A 176 10.34 9.27 -0.28
CA SER A 176 9.55 10.49 -0.28
C SER A 176 10.41 11.67 0.16
N PRO A 177 10.33 12.84 -0.48
CA PRO A 177 11.03 14.03 0.00
C PRO A 177 10.32 14.70 1.19
N TYR A 178 9.09 14.30 1.51
CA TYR A 178 8.25 14.99 2.49
C TYR A 178 8.48 14.50 3.91
N ARG A 179 8.39 15.43 4.86
CA ARG A 179 8.64 15.20 6.29
C ARG A 179 7.56 15.92 7.09
N TRP A 180 7.52 15.67 8.39
CA TRP A 180 6.65 16.41 9.31
C TRP A 180 6.79 17.92 9.09
N HIS A 181 5.66 18.60 8.85
CA HIS A 181 5.57 20.03 8.46
C HIS A 181 6.35 20.46 7.20
N TYR A 182 6.83 19.52 6.39
CA TYR A 182 7.47 19.80 5.10
C TYR A 182 6.75 19.00 4.00
N TYR A 183 5.66 19.60 3.54
CA TYR A 183 4.70 18.99 2.62
C TYR A 183 4.77 19.62 1.22
N PRO A 184 4.23 18.94 0.19
CA PRO A 184 4.19 19.50 -1.15
C PRO A 184 3.31 20.76 -1.20
N SER A 185 3.67 21.72 -2.06
CA SER A 185 2.88 22.95 -2.25
C SER A 185 1.49 22.71 -2.85
N TRP A 186 1.27 21.57 -3.50
CA TRP A 186 -0.03 21.17 -4.06
C TRP A 186 -0.94 20.50 -3.03
N TRP A 187 -0.41 20.10 -1.88
CA TRP A 187 -1.16 19.43 -0.84
C TRP A 187 -1.57 20.42 0.25
N ARG A 188 -2.76 20.20 0.79
CA ARG A 188 -3.24 20.88 1.99
C ARG A 188 -4.09 19.87 2.75
N PRO A 189 -3.96 19.77 4.09
CA PRO A 189 -4.79 18.87 4.86
C PRO A 189 -6.25 19.31 4.80
N TRP A 190 -7.16 18.35 4.78
CA TRP A 190 -8.61 18.57 4.92
C TRP A 190 -9.09 18.01 6.26
N VAL A 191 -10.30 18.40 6.66
CA VAL A 191 -10.93 17.93 7.90
C VAL A 191 -11.28 16.46 7.75
N GLN A 192 -10.97 15.67 8.78
CA GLN A 192 -11.33 14.25 8.80
C GLN A 192 -12.85 14.08 8.63
N CYS A 193 -13.24 13.23 7.68
CA CYS A 193 -14.64 12.87 7.50
C CYS A 193 -15.06 11.83 8.54
N THR A 194 -16.28 11.91 9.04
CA THR A 194 -16.82 10.85 9.92
C THR A 194 -17.03 9.56 9.15
N TRP A 195 -17.07 8.42 9.86
CA TRP A 195 -17.39 7.12 9.25
C TRP A 195 -18.70 7.13 8.45
N SER A 196 -19.70 7.91 8.84
CA SER A 196 -20.97 8.03 8.10
C SER A 196 -20.83 8.62 6.70
N VAL A 197 -19.70 9.28 6.42
CA VAL A 197 -19.37 9.91 5.12
C VAL A 197 -18.27 9.12 4.42
N PHE A 198 -17.29 8.63 5.16
CA PHE A 198 -16.18 7.81 4.67
C PHE A 198 -16.36 6.36 5.16
N SER A 199 -16.78 5.46 4.28
CA SER A 199 -16.89 4.03 4.57
C SER A 199 -16.22 3.24 3.43
N PRO A 200 -14.91 2.97 3.52
CA PRO A 200 -14.21 2.18 2.52
C PRO A 200 -14.68 0.72 2.60
N ARG A 201 -14.50 -0.02 1.51
CA ARG A 201 -14.54 -1.48 1.59
C ARG A 201 -13.27 -1.91 2.31
N ILE A 202 -13.38 -2.94 3.14
CA ILE A 202 -12.28 -3.57 3.83
C ILE A 202 -12.45 -5.08 3.66
N VAL A 203 -11.38 -5.77 3.26
CA VAL A 203 -11.31 -7.23 3.23
C VAL A 203 -10.60 -7.70 4.49
N ILE A 204 -11.33 -8.40 5.34
CA ILE A 204 -10.77 -9.05 6.53
C ILE A 204 -10.52 -10.51 6.19
N TYR A 205 -9.33 -11.01 6.53
CA TYR A 205 -8.99 -12.42 6.40
C TYR A 205 -8.96 -13.07 7.80
N HIS A 206 -9.60 -14.24 7.91
CA HIS A 206 -9.62 -15.08 9.10
C HIS A 206 -8.91 -16.42 8.84
#